data_AF-A0A7W7RG63-F1
#
_entry.id   AF-A0A7W7RG63-F1
#
_cell.length_a   1.000
_cell.length_b   1.000
_cell.length_c   1.000
_cell.angle_alpha   90.00
_cell.angle_beta   90.00
_cell.angle_gamma   90.00
#
_symmetry.space_group_name_H-M   'P 1'
#
loop_
_entity.id
_entity.type
_entity.pdbx_description
1 polymer ?
#
loop_
_entity_poly.entity_id
_entity_poly.type
_entity_poly.pdbx_seq_one_letter_code
_entity_poly.pdbx_strand_id
1 'polypeptide(L)'
;MTIIDFEQAPAAARVELTTPTLATPPATNQPTNPQNPVTNYRGDEGRPYWQTRPCPVWCAYGHGTDTCVEDAEHMAGSMTEVVLSTEPGRHLPSPYATFIPPTVEAYLAQHELDRDPRVRLSVDTEHVRGEVRLTITEAQMLRDALSQFIATAENAEQH
;
A
#
# COMPACT_ATOMS: atom_id res chain seq x y z
N MET A 1 -39.40 62.05 -10.66
CA MET A 1 -39.23 60.88 -11.53
C MET A 1 -37.73 60.71 -11.69
N THR A 2 -37.14 59.84 -10.88
CA THR A 2 -35.69 59.77 -10.67
C THR A 2 -35.16 58.58 -11.46
N ILE A 3 -34.28 58.84 -12.42
CA ILE A 3 -33.63 57.82 -13.24
C ILE A 3 -32.42 57.32 -12.46
N ILE A 4 -32.38 56.02 -12.17
CA ILE A 4 -31.25 55.35 -11.52
C ILE A 4 -30.38 54.81 -12.66
N ASP A 5 -29.18 55.37 -12.81
CA ASP A 5 -28.14 54.85 -13.69
C ASP A 5 -27.61 53.53 -13.12
N PHE A 6 -27.63 52.49 -13.95
CA PHE A 6 -27.06 51.18 -13.65
C PHE A 6 -25.56 51.20 -14.02
N GLU A 7 -24.70 51.23 -13.00
CA GLU A 7 -23.25 51.08 -13.14
C GLU A 7 -22.90 49.74 -13.80
N GLN A 8 -22.04 49.80 -14.82
CA GLN A 8 -21.48 48.65 -15.52
C GLN A 8 -20.57 47.85 -14.58
N ALA A 9 -20.84 46.55 -14.45
CA ALA A 9 -19.96 45.62 -13.76
C ALA A 9 -18.63 45.43 -14.54
N PRO A 10 -17.48 45.32 -13.85
CA PRO A 10 -16.19 45.10 -14.51
C PRO A 10 -16.10 43.67 -15.09
N ALA A 11 -15.41 43.57 -16.22
CA ALA A 11 -15.13 42.33 -16.92
C ALA A 11 -14.37 41.35 -16.00
N ALA A 12 -14.94 40.15 -15.83
CA ALA A 12 -14.31 39.05 -15.11
C ALA A 12 -12.99 38.67 -15.77
N ALA A 13 -11.90 38.74 -14.99
CA ALA A 13 -10.60 38.21 -15.37
C ALA A 13 -10.72 36.69 -15.50
N ARG A 14 -10.39 36.15 -16.68
CA ARG A 14 -10.20 34.71 -16.89
C ARG A 14 -8.95 34.28 -16.11
N VAL A 15 -9.16 33.54 -15.03
CA VAL A 15 -8.13 32.77 -14.36
C VAL A 15 -7.95 31.49 -15.19
N GLU A 16 -6.83 31.39 -15.91
CA GLU A 16 -6.43 30.14 -16.55
C GLU A 16 -6.02 29.15 -15.44
N LEU A 17 -6.90 28.19 -15.16
CA LEU A 17 -6.60 27.03 -14.33
C LEU A 17 -5.61 26.16 -15.10
N THR A 18 -4.31 26.39 -14.87
CA THR A 18 -3.28 25.42 -15.23
C THR A 18 -3.55 24.15 -14.43
N THR A 19 -3.95 23.10 -15.14
CA THR A 19 -4.14 21.76 -14.60
C THR A 19 -2.85 21.34 -13.89
N PRO A 20 -2.87 20.98 -12.59
CA PRO A 20 -1.70 20.41 -11.96
C PRO A 20 -1.39 19.10 -12.69
N THR A 21 -0.23 19.06 -13.35
CA THR A 21 0.31 17.82 -13.89
C THR A 21 0.50 16.89 -12.70
N LEU A 22 -0.32 15.84 -12.60
CA LEU A 22 -0.11 14.77 -11.64
C LEU A 22 1.29 14.21 -11.90
N ALA A 23 2.25 14.58 -11.05
CA ALA A 23 3.55 13.95 -11.05
C ALA A 23 3.29 12.48 -10.75
N THR A 24 3.51 11.61 -11.73
CA THR A 24 3.59 10.17 -11.50
C THR A 24 4.55 10.01 -10.33
N PRO A 25 4.14 9.39 -9.19
CA PRO A 25 5.10 9.06 -8.16
C PRO A 25 6.24 8.31 -8.85
N PRO A 26 7.51 8.57 -8.50
CA PRO A 26 8.58 7.75 -9.02
C PRO A 26 8.16 6.32 -8.69
N ALA A 27 7.97 5.51 -9.73
CA ALA A 27 7.97 4.08 -9.54
C ALA A 27 9.28 3.84 -8.79
N THR A 28 9.18 3.50 -7.50
CA THR A 28 10.28 2.90 -6.79
C THR A 28 10.45 1.56 -7.46
N ASN A 29 11.05 1.60 -8.65
CA ASN A 29 11.71 0.52 -9.31
C ASN A 29 12.87 0.21 -8.37
N GLN A 30 12.57 -0.42 -7.24
CA GLN A 30 13.53 -1.36 -6.71
C GLN A 30 13.82 -2.28 -7.90
N PRO A 31 15.08 -2.34 -8.36
CA PRO A 31 15.42 -3.28 -9.40
C PRO A 31 14.91 -4.63 -8.94
N THR A 32 13.99 -5.22 -9.70
CA THR A 32 13.77 -6.67 -9.66
C THR A 32 15.14 -7.23 -9.91
N ASN A 33 15.84 -7.62 -8.84
CA ASN A 33 17.16 -8.17 -8.94
C ASN A 33 17.03 -9.39 -9.88
N PRO A 34 17.53 -9.34 -11.14
CA PRO A 34 17.46 -10.48 -12.04
C PRO A 34 18.45 -11.58 -11.62
N GLN A 35 19.10 -11.37 -10.48
CA GLN A 35 20.08 -12.21 -9.83
C GLN A 35 19.70 -12.35 -8.35
N ASN A 36 18.44 -12.73 -8.06
CA ASN A 36 18.34 -13.82 -7.11
C ASN A 36 18.63 -15.06 -7.95
N PRO A 37 19.91 -15.50 -8.09
CA PRO A 37 20.12 -16.85 -8.59
C PRO A 37 19.24 -17.72 -7.72
N VAL A 38 18.59 -18.71 -8.31
CA VAL A 38 18.04 -19.84 -7.57
C VAL A 38 19.16 -20.25 -6.60
N THR A 39 19.15 -19.75 -5.36
CA THR A 39 20.28 -19.91 -4.46
C THR A 39 20.14 -21.32 -3.97
N ASN A 40 20.73 -22.20 -4.76
CA ASN A 40 21.36 -23.45 -4.39
C ASN A 40 20.84 -23.95 -3.04
N TYR A 41 19.78 -24.76 -3.14
CA TYR A 41 19.40 -25.78 -2.20
C TYR A 41 20.66 -26.55 -1.74
N ARG A 42 21.34 -26.05 -0.71
CA ARG A 42 22.42 -26.76 -0.04
C ARG A 42 21.77 -27.74 0.93
N GLY A 43 21.43 -28.92 0.42
CA GLY A 43 21.09 -30.11 1.21
C GLY A 43 19.82 -29.98 2.05
N ASP A 44 19.27 -31.12 2.46
CA ASP A 44 18.21 -31.16 3.47
C ASP A 44 18.73 -30.77 4.88
N GLU A 45 20.04 -30.56 5.03
CA GLU A 45 20.73 -30.10 6.23
C GLU A 45 20.55 -28.58 6.43
N GLY A 46 19.32 -28.14 6.73
CA GLY A 46 19.07 -26.71 6.93
C GLY A 46 17.62 -26.26 6.88
N ARG A 47 16.69 -27.16 6.55
CA ARG A 47 15.26 -26.83 6.51
C ARG A 47 14.62 -27.05 7.88
N PRO A 48 13.68 -26.18 8.30
CA PRO A 48 12.86 -26.50 9.46
C PRO A 48 11.98 -27.72 9.19
N TYR A 49 11.63 -28.42 10.25
CA TYR A 49 10.87 -29.68 10.19
C TYR A 49 9.48 -29.54 9.54
N TRP A 50 8.89 -28.34 9.56
CA TRP A 50 7.59 -28.06 8.97
C TRP A 50 7.66 -27.88 7.45
N GLN A 51 8.83 -27.58 6.89
CA GLN A 51 8.99 -27.33 5.47
C GLN A 51 9.11 -28.66 4.70
N THR A 52 7.98 -29.33 4.49
CA THR A 52 7.91 -30.63 3.81
C THR A 52 8.04 -30.53 2.29
N ARG A 53 7.94 -29.32 1.72
CA ARG A 53 7.98 -29.04 0.28
C ARG A 53 8.92 -27.86 -0.04
N PRO A 54 9.42 -27.75 -1.28
CA PRO A 54 10.11 -26.55 -1.75
C PRO A 54 9.31 -25.28 -1.48
N CYS A 55 9.98 -24.17 -1.18
CA CYS A 55 9.33 -22.86 -1.08
C CYS A 55 8.59 -22.52 -2.38
N PRO A 56 7.44 -21.81 -2.30
CA PRO A 56 6.85 -21.18 -3.46
C PRO A 56 7.84 -20.22 -4.15
N VAL A 57 7.74 -20.08 -5.48
CA VAL A 57 8.68 -19.26 -6.28
C VAL A 57 8.69 -17.77 -5.91
N TRP A 58 7.61 -17.29 -5.28
CA TRP A 58 7.50 -15.91 -4.80
C TRP A 58 8.07 -15.72 -3.39
N CYS A 59 8.35 -16.79 -2.65
CA CYS A 59 8.93 -16.72 -1.32
C CYS A 59 10.39 -16.26 -1.45
N ALA A 60 10.72 -15.12 -0.84
CA ALA A 60 12.07 -14.55 -0.91
C ALA A 60 12.85 -14.69 0.40
N TYR A 61 12.17 -15.00 1.49
CA TYR A 61 12.79 -15.15 2.80
C TYR A 61 13.25 -16.59 3.01
N GLY A 62 14.43 -16.72 3.62
CA GLY A 62 14.96 -18.01 4.05
C GLY A 62 14.34 -18.45 5.36
N HIS A 63 14.30 -19.76 5.58
CA HIS A 63 13.78 -20.37 6.80
C HIS A 63 14.90 -20.98 7.62
N GLY A 64 14.96 -20.66 8.92
CA GLY A 64 15.94 -21.22 9.83
C GLY A 64 15.54 -22.63 10.26
N THR A 65 16.51 -23.48 10.61
CA THR A 65 16.24 -24.82 11.16
C THR A 65 15.46 -24.79 12.48
N ASP A 66 15.58 -23.68 13.20
CA ASP A 66 14.99 -23.40 14.51
C ASP A 66 13.69 -22.60 14.44
N THR A 67 13.20 -22.26 13.22
CA THR A 67 11.91 -21.59 13.06
C THR A 67 10.79 -22.49 13.57
N CYS A 68 10.07 -22.02 14.59
CA CYS A 68 8.93 -22.73 15.16
C CYS A 68 7.78 -22.82 14.14
N VAL A 69 6.80 -23.70 14.41
CA VAL A 69 5.69 -23.89 13.48
C VAL A 69 4.72 -22.70 13.49
N GLU A 70 4.71 -21.94 14.56
CA GLU A 70 3.90 -20.73 14.72
C GLU A 70 4.38 -19.58 13.82
N ASP A 71 5.67 -19.60 13.46
CA ASP A 71 6.32 -18.62 12.57
C ASP A 71 6.61 -19.23 11.19
N ALA A 72 5.98 -20.36 10.85
CA ALA A 72 6.19 -21.09 9.60
C ALA A 72 5.50 -20.38 8.42
N GLU A 73 6.02 -19.23 8.02
CA GLU A 73 5.41 -18.37 7.01
C GLU A 73 6.32 -18.17 5.79
N HIS A 74 5.82 -18.51 4.60
CA HIS A 74 6.38 -18.04 3.35
C HIS A 74 6.00 -16.58 3.12
N MET A 75 6.97 -15.71 2.87
CA MET A 75 6.74 -14.29 2.62
C MET A 75 7.34 -13.87 1.28
N ALA A 76 6.62 -13.03 0.54
CA ALA A 76 7.15 -12.40 -0.66
C ALA A 76 8.16 -11.31 -0.29
N GLY A 77 9.27 -11.24 -1.04
CA GLY A 77 10.29 -10.20 -0.84
C GLY A 77 9.84 -8.79 -1.25
N SER A 78 8.78 -8.72 -2.05
CA SER A 78 8.15 -7.46 -2.43
C SER A 78 7.09 -7.06 -1.40
N MET A 79 7.31 -5.91 -0.76
CA MET A 79 6.34 -5.22 0.08
C MET A 79 5.99 -3.87 -0.57
N THR A 80 4.72 -3.51 -0.60
CA THR A 80 4.28 -2.17 -1.00
C THR A 80 3.83 -1.41 0.23
N GLU A 81 4.37 -0.22 0.41
CA GLU A 81 3.98 0.70 1.48
C GLU A 81 3.24 1.90 0.87
N VAL A 82 2.08 2.24 1.43
CA VAL A 82 1.25 3.38 0.99
C VAL A 82 0.96 4.27 2.19
N VAL A 83 1.41 5.52 2.12
CA VAL A 83 1.09 6.55 3.12
C VAL A 83 -0.32 7.09 2.84
N LEU A 84 -1.24 6.95 3.80
CA LEU A 84 -2.64 7.38 3.70
C LEU A 84 -2.84 8.83 4.17
N SER A 85 -2.08 9.77 3.61
CA SER A 85 -2.23 11.20 3.90
C SER A 85 -1.74 12.05 2.74
N THR A 86 -2.43 13.16 2.50
CA THR A 86 -1.94 14.24 1.62
C THR A 86 -1.05 15.24 2.37
N GLU A 87 -1.06 15.20 3.72
CA GLU A 87 -0.25 16.06 4.58
C GLU A 87 0.98 15.31 5.11
N PRO A 88 2.17 15.94 5.16
CA PRO A 88 3.34 15.35 5.81
C PRO A 88 3.17 15.30 7.33
N GLY A 89 3.95 14.42 7.98
CA GLY A 89 4.02 14.39 9.45
C GLY A 89 4.46 15.73 10.03
N ARG A 90 3.81 16.16 11.10
CA ARG A 90 4.08 17.47 11.74
C ARG A 90 3.93 17.40 13.25
N HIS A 91 4.67 18.25 13.96
CA HIS A 91 4.41 18.48 15.37
C HIS A 91 3.12 19.29 15.54
N LEU A 92 2.27 18.86 16.47
CA LEU A 92 1.04 19.55 16.84
C LEU A 92 1.33 20.54 17.99
N PRO A 93 0.44 21.51 18.26
CA PRO A 93 0.65 22.51 19.32
C PRO A 93 0.75 21.96 20.75
N SER A 94 0.49 20.66 20.94
CA SER A 94 0.73 19.96 22.20
C SER A 94 2.18 19.46 22.21
N PRO A 95 2.95 19.68 23.29
CA PRO A 95 4.35 19.27 23.39
C PRO A 95 4.58 17.76 23.31
N TYR A 96 3.51 16.96 23.23
CA TYR A 96 3.56 15.50 23.16
C TYR A 96 2.86 14.92 21.92
N ALA A 97 2.33 15.74 21.02
CA ALA A 97 1.56 15.24 19.89
C ALA A 97 2.29 15.50 18.58
N THR A 98 2.61 14.43 17.86
CA THR A 98 3.15 14.48 16.50
C THR A 98 2.17 13.77 15.61
N PHE A 99 1.65 14.45 14.60
CA PHE A 99 0.86 13.78 13.58
C PHE A 99 1.78 12.90 12.74
N ILE A 100 1.55 11.59 12.80
CA ILE A 100 2.19 10.60 11.94
C ILE A 100 1.11 10.06 10.98
N PRO A 101 1.26 10.28 9.65
CA PRO A 101 0.37 9.70 8.67
C PRO A 101 0.24 8.18 8.81
N PRO A 102 -0.97 7.62 8.77
CA PRO A 102 -1.14 6.17 8.72
C PRO A 102 -0.45 5.59 7.49
N THR A 103 0.16 4.42 7.64
CA THR A 103 0.76 3.66 6.53
C THR A 103 0.05 2.33 6.36
N VAL A 104 -0.12 1.91 5.11
CA VAL A 104 -0.60 0.57 4.76
C VAL A 104 0.54 -0.18 4.12
N GLU A 105 0.96 -1.26 4.76
CA GLU A 105 1.88 -2.23 4.20
C GLU A 105 1.07 -3.39 3.60
N ALA A 106 1.38 -3.76 2.37
CA ALA A 106 0.78 -4.87 1.66
C ALA A 106 1.86 -5.82 1.13
N TYR A 107 1.73 -7.11 1.44
CA TYR A 107 2.61 -8.16 0.93
C TYR A 107 1.90 -9.51 0.86
N LEU A 108 2.45 -10.43 0.07
CA LEU A 108 1.96 -11.79 -0.04
C LEU A 108 2.62 -12.66 1.02
N ALA A 109 1.81 -13.41 1.76
CA ALA A 109 2.28 -14.34 2.77
C ALA A 109 1.45 -15.64 2.75
N GLN A 110 2.04 -16.75 3.19
CA GLN A 110 1.37 -18.03 3.34
C GLN A 110 1.96 -18.78 4.52
N HIS A 111 1.14 -19.01 5.55
CA HIS A 111 1.52 -19.92 6.62
C HIS A 111 1.59 -21.36 6.10
N GLU A 112 2.43 -22.23 6.67
CA GLU A 112 2.55 -23.65 6.24
C GLU A 112 1.21 -24.41 6.39
N LEU A 113 0.39 -23.99 7.35
CA LEU A 113 -0.96 -24.52 7.59
C LEU A 113 -2.03 -23.93 6.65
N ASP A 114 -1.73 -22.84 5.95
CA ASP A 114 -2.63 -22.24 4.97
C ASP A 114 -2.54 -22.99 3.63
N ARG A 115 -3.72 -23.33 3.08
CA ARG A 115 -3.80 -23.97 1.77
C ARG A 115 -3.33 -23.07 0.63
N ASP A 116 -3.71 -21.80 0.69
CA ASP A 116 -3.53 -20.82 -0.37
C ASP A 116 -2.86 -19.56 0.19
N PRO A 117 -2.05 -18.84 -0.61
CA PRO A 117 -1.43 -17.60 -0.17
C PRO A 117 -2.47 -16.50 0.07
N ARG A 118 -2.14 -15.58 0.98
CA ARG A 118 -2.99 -14.47 1.41
C ARG A 118 -2.26 -13.15 1.21
N VAL A 119 -3.02 -12.11 0.89
CA VAL A 119 -2.54 -10.73 0.95
C VAL A 119 -2.68 -10.26 2.40
N ARG A 120 -1.55 -9.96 3.04
CA ARG A 120 -1.51 -9.37 4.38
C ARG A 120 -1.50 -7.86 4.23
N LEU A 121 -2.46 -7.20 4.86
CA LEU A 121 -2.56 -5.76 4.97
C LEU A 121 -2.32 -5.37 6.41
N SER A 122 -1.24 -4.64 6.67
CA SER A 122 -0.96 -4.04 7.97
C SER A 122 -1.22 -2.55 7.88
N VAL A 123 -2.12 -2.04 8.72
CA VAL A 123 -2.36 -0.61 8.86
C VAL A 123 -1.64 -0.17 10.13
N ASP A 124 -0.57 0.59 9.95
CA ASP A 124 0.13 1.22 11.06
C ASP A 124 -0.44 2.62 11.29
N THR A 125 -0.86 2.86 12.52
CA THR A 125 -1.32 4.17 13.00
C THR A 125 -0.51 4.51 14.25
N GLU A 126 -0.45 5.78 14.64
CA GLU A 126 0.32 6.24 15.81
C GLU A 126 0.07 5.42 17.10
N HIS A 127 -1.10 4.77 17.22
CA HIS A 127 -1.50 4.10 18.45
C HIS A 127 -1.86 2.62 18.29
N VAL A 128 -2.11 2.14 17.07
CA VAL A 128 -2.63 0.80 16.84
C VAL A 128 -2.10 0.26 15.51
N ARG A 129 -1.50 -0.92 15.57
CA ARG A 129 -1.23 -1.73 14.38
C ARG A 129 -2.39 -2.69 14.16
N GLY A 130 -3.15 -2.46 13.10
CA GLY A 130 -4.18 -3.40 12.62
C GLY A 130 -3.60 -4.34 11.58
N GLU A 131 -4.04 -5.60 11.57
CA GLU A 131 -3.69 -6.56 10.52
C GLU A 131 -4.95 -7.25 10.01
N VAL A 132 -5.04 -7.37 8.69
CA VAL A 132 -6.05 -8.16 8.00
C VAL A 132 -5.37 -9.08 7.00
N ARG A 133 -5.82 -10.33 6.92
CA ARG A 133 -5.36 -11.32 5.93
C ARG A 133 -6.48 -11.62 4.96
N LEU A 134 -6.28 -11.27 3.70
CA LEU A 134 -7.25 -11.46 2.64
C LEU A 134 -6.86 -12.67 1.79
N THR A 135 -7.83 -13.50 1.46
CA THR A 135 -7.70 -14.41 0.31
C THR A 135 -7.47 -13.60 -0.96
N ILE A 136 -6.96 -14.23 -2.02
CA ILE A 136 -6.76 -13.55 -3.31
C ILE A 136 -8.08 -12.98 -3.85
N THR A 137 -9.20 -13.70 -3.70
CA THR A 137 -10.52 -13.23 -4.12
C THR A 137 -10.97 -12.01 -3.32
N GLU A 138 -10.80 -12.00 -1.99
CA GLU A 138 -11.15 -10.85 -1.16
C GLU A 138 -10.28 -9.63 -1.49
N ALA A 139 -8.99 -9.83 -1.76
CA ALA A 139 -8.10 -8.76 -2.19
C ALA A 139 -8.53 -8.17 -3.55
N GLN A 140 -8.97 -9.00 -4.50
CA GLN A 140 -9.53 -8.54 -5.77
C GLN A 140 -10.81 -7.73 -5.57
N MET A 141 -11.73 -8.21 -4.74
CA MET A 141 -12.96 -7.49 -4.40
C MET A 141 -12.68 -6.13 -3.76
N LEU A 142 -11.72 -6.07 -2.83
CA LEU A 142 -11.30 -4.82 -2.21
C LEU A 142 -10.72 -3.83 -3.24
N ARG A 143 -9.83 -4.30 -4.12
CA ARG A 143 -9.27 -3.49 -5.20
C ARG A 143 -10.38 -2.91 -6.09
N ASP A 144 -11.34 -3.73 -6.48
CA ASP A 144 -12.41 -3.31 -7.39
C ASP A 144 -13.33 -2.28 -6.71
N ALA A 145 -13.64 -2.46 -5.42
CA ALA A 145 -14.40 -1.48 -4.63
C ALA A 145 -13.66 -0.14 -4.51
N LEU A 146 -12.36 -0.16 -4.21
CA LEU A 146 -11.53 1.05 -4.15
C LEU A 146 -11.50 1.77 -5.51
N SER A 147 -11.33 1.03 -6.60
CA SER A 147 -11.31 1.58 -7.96
C SER A 147 -12.64 2.25 -8.31
N GLN A 148 -13.77 1.69 -7.86
CA GLN A 148 -15.09 2.28 -8.07
C GLN A 148 -15.24 3.64 -7.36
N PHE A 149 -14.75 3.77 -6.12
CA PHE A 149 -14.81 5.04 -5.40
C PHE A 149 -13.94 6.11 -6.05
N ILE A 150 -12.74 5.75 -6.53
CA ILE A 150 -11.85 6.67 -7.26
C ILE A 150 -12.54 7.19 -8.51
N ALA A 151 -13.07 6.29 -9.36
CA ALA A 151 -13.78 6.67 -10.57
C ALA A 151 -15.02 7.56 -10.27
N THR A 152 -15.70 7.32 -9.15
CA THR A 152 -16.83 8.16 -8.73
C THR A 152 -16.39 9.58 -8.37
N ALA A 153 -15.28 9.71 -7.63
CA ALA A 153 -14.74 11.01 -7.23
C ALA A 153 -14.25 11.83 -8.44
N GLU A 154 -13.50 11.21 -9.36
CA GLU A 154 -12.98 11.89 -10.56
C GLU A 154 -14.08 12.42 -11.49
N ASN A 155 -15.23 11.75 -11.54
CA ASN A 155 -16.38 12.20 -12.33
C ASN A 155 -17.15 13.36 -11.65
N ALA A 156 -17.11 13.46 -10.32
CA ALA A 156 -17.80 14.53 -9.59
C ALA A 156 -17.13 15.90 -9.78
N GLU A 157 -15.82 15.93 -10.03
CA GLU A 157 -15.05 17.18 -10.19
C GLU A 157 -15.22 17.84 -11.59
N GLN A 158 -15.93 17.19 -12.51
CA GLN A 158 -16.15 17.68 -13.88
C GLN A 158 -17.44 18.50 -14.05
N HIS A 159 -18.22 18.69 -12.98
CA HIS A 159 -19.50 19.39 -12.96
C HIS A 159 -19.47 20.61 -12.03
#